data_AF-A0A0F5HL87-F1
#
_entry.id   AF-A0A0F5HL87-F1
#
_cell.length_a   1.000
_cell.length_b   1.000
_cell.length_c   1.000
_cell.angle_alpha   90.00
_cell.angle_beta   90.00
_cell.angle_gamma   90.00
#
_symmetry.space_group_name_H-M   'P 1'
#
loop_
_entity.id
_entity.type
_entity.pdbx_description
1 polymer ?
#
loop_
_entity_poly.entity_id
_entity_poly.type
_entity_poly.pdbx_seq_one_letter_code
_entity_poly.pdbx_strand_id
1 'polypeptide(L)'
;MKEPNIFQMKSKPHGIERFEQFVHDRFVAIGWPGIGDLTGASKDRIRELLEQKYNYTGQQLATYLGAVNAFVNTMKSGDIVLITKYDDRVYVFEVGEYKYVEEFDNDDDGMCHQREATLLRVIDKSDLNMDVQELLRNRGTITQFKYNYERTGLAKLLEKQDSNLDKLVDKALSVLEEELSSIDDDRRMKAAIEILHYAKEAK
;
A
#
# COMPACT_ATOMS: atom_id res chain seq x y z
N MET A 1 -12.22 -14.81 13.16
CA MET A 1 -11.71 -14.16 11.93
C MET A 1 -10.48 -14.93 11.48
N LYS A 2 -10.24 -15.07 10.18
CA LYS A 2 -9.02 -15.71 9.66
C LYS A 2 -7.83 -14.79 9.94
N GLU A 3 -6.69 -15.35 10.36
CA GLU A 3 -5.46 -14.56 10.49
C GLU A 3 -5.01 -14.01 9.12
N PRO A 4 -4.55 -12.74 9.08
CA PRO A 4 -4.11 -12.13 7.83
C PRO A 4 -2.78 -12.72 7.37
N ASN A 5 -2.63 -12.89 6.06
CA ASN A 5 -1.32 -13.11 5.46
C ASN A 5 -0.56 -11.79 5.39
N ILE A 6 0.77 -11.88 5.48
CA ILE A 6 1.65 -10.71 5.43
C ILE A 6 2.48 -10.77 4.17
N PHE A 7 2.62 -9.62 3.51
CA PHE A 7 3.43 -9.47 2.31
C PHE A 7 4.35 -8.27 2.48
N GLN A 8 5.54 -8.31 1.90
CA GLN A 8 6.25 -7.09 1.54
C GLN A 8 5.97 -6.75 0.09
N MET A 9 5.88 -5.47 -0.22
CA MET A 9 5.71 -4.99 -1.59
C MET A 9 6.64 -3.80 -1.88
N LYS A 10 7.09 -3.70 -3.14
CA LYS A 10 7.82 -2.52 -3.64
C LYS A 10 6.84 -1.50 -4.22
N SER A 11 7.16 -0.23 -4.05
CA SER A 11 6.33 0.91 -4.47
C SER A 11 6.60 1.43 -5.88
N LYS A 12 7.27 0.62 -6.72
CA LYS A 12 7.65 0.97 -8.10
C LYS A 12 6.91 0.15 -9.17
N PRO A 13 5.56 0.20 -9.23
CA PRO A 13 4.86 -0.44 -10.34
C PRO A 13 5.37 0.15 -11.67
N HIS A 14 5.67 -0.74 -12.62
CA HIS A 14 6.22 -0.38 -13.93
C HIS A 14 7.49 0.49 -13.87
N GLY A 15 8.25 0.39 -12.77
CA GLY A 15 9.50 1.13 -12.57
C GLY A 15 9.33 2.57 -12.08
N ILE A 16 8.11 3.06 -11.92
CA ILE A 16 7.82 4.44 -11.50
C ILE A 16 7.52 4.46 -9.99
N GLU A 17 8.17 5.35 -9.23
CA GLU A 17 7.90 5.50 -7.79
C GLU A 17 6.50 6.07 -7.55
N ARG A 18 5.64 5.28 -6.89
CA ARG A 18 4.23 5.62 -6.61
C ARG A 18 3.88 5.61 -5.13
N PHE A 19 4.87 5.51 -4.24
CA PHE A 19 4.61 5.42 -2.80
C PHE A 19 3.69 6.54 -2.27
N GLU A 20 3.94 7.80 -2.63
CA GLU A 20 3.09 8.92 -2.19
C GLU A 20 1.64 8.75 -2.64
N GLN A 21 1.46 8.28 -3.87
CA GLN A 21 0.14 8.02 -4.42
C GLN A 21 -0.57 6.89 -3.66
N PHE A 22 0.16 5.85 -3.24
CA PHE A 22 -0.43 4.77 -2.46
C PHE A 22 -0.98 5.24 -1.12
N VAL A 23 -0.26 6.17 -0.47
CA VAL A 23 -0.70 6.75 0.81
C VAL A 23 -1.89 7.69 0.59
N HIS A 24 -1.78 8.63 -0.35
CA HIS A 24 -2.80 9.66 -0.58
C HIS A 24 -4.10 9.10 -1.16
N ASP A 25 -4.00 8.27 -2.20
CA ASP A 25 -5.16 7.74 -2.92
C ASP A 25 -5.70 6.44 -2.30
N ARG A 26 -5.05 5.94 -1.23
CA ARG A 26 -5.46 4.75 -0.45
C ARG A 26 -5.61 3.49 -1.29
N PHE A 27 -4.63 3.23 -2.15
CA PHE A 27 -4.53 1.98 -2.90
C PHE A 27 -3.08 1.54 -3.02
N VAL A 28 -2.86 0.28 -3.38
CA VAL A 28 -1.57 -0.25 -3.81
C VAL A 28 -1.72 -0.90 -5.18
N ALA A 29 -0.65 -0.88 -5.98
CA ALA A 29 -0.68 -1.42 -7.33
C ALA A 29 0.57 -2.22 -7.70
N ILE A 30 0.40 -3.11 -8.67
CA ILE A 30 1.50 -3.77 -9.38
C ILE A 30 1.52 -3.37 -10.85
N GLY A 31 2.71 -3.29 -11.44
CA GLY A 31 2.87 -2.79 -12.81
C GLY A 31 3.15 -3.85 -13.83
N TRP A 32 2.07 -4.50 -14.28
CA TRP A 32 2.05 -5.37 -15.45
C TRP A 32 0.92 -4.97 -16.40
N PRO A 33 0.96 -3.77 -17.01
CA PRO A 33 -0.06 -3.35 -17.97
C PRO A 33 -0.13 -4.25 -19.22
N GLY A 34 -1.27 -4.23 -19.92
CA GLY A 34 -1.53 -4.93 -21.18
C GLY A 34 -1.74 -6.43 -21.04
N ILE A 35 -2.02 -6.94 -19.84
CA ILE A 35 -2.48 -8.33 -19.63
C ILE A 35 -3.98 -8.42 -19.28
N GLY A 36 -4.68 -7.28 -19.26
CA GLY A 36 -6.13 -7.18 -19.04
C GLY A 36 -6.56 -7.54 -17.62
N ASP A 37 -7.87 -7.52 -17.38
CA ASP A 37 -8.45 -7.86 -16.07
C ASP A 37 -8.13 -9.31 -15.67
N LEU A 38 -7.53 -9.48 -14.48
CA LEU A 38 -7.14 -10.77 -13.93
C LEU A 38 -8.16 -11.32 -12.92
N THR A 39 -9.33 -10.71 -12.78
CA THR A 39 -10.40 -11.17 -11.89
C THR A 39 -10.77 -12.63 -12.22
N GLY A 40 -10.54 -13.52 -11.25
CA GLY A 40 -10.80 -14.96 -11.40
C GLY A 40 -9.81 -15.71 -12.32
N ALA A 41 -8.76 -15.05 -12.81
CA ALA A 41 -7.77 -15.70 -13.66
C ALA A 41 -6.95 -16.74 -12.88
N SER A 42 -6.81 -17.94 -13.44
CA SER A 42 -5.95 -18.97 -12.84
C SER A 42 -4.47 -18.59 -12.94
N LYS A 43 -3.64 -19.20 -12.10
CA LYS A 43 -2.17 -19.03 -12.17
C LYS A 43 -1.62 -19.40 -13.55
N ASP A 44 -2.17 -20.42 -14.19
CA ASP A 44 -1.75 -20.83 -15.52
C ASP A 44 -2.14 -19.79 -16.57
N ARG A 45 -3.34 -19.20 -16.46
CA ARG A 45 -3.75 -18.10 -17.35
C ARG A 45 -2.86 -16.86 -17.19
N ILE A 46 -2.52 -16.49 -15.96
CA ILE A 46 -1.58 -15.40 -15.69
C ILE A 46 -0.22 -15.69 -16.33
N ARG A 47 0.26 -16.94 -16.28
CA ARG A 47 1.52 -17.34 -16.92
C ARG A 47 1.48 -17.09 -18.42
N GLU A 48 0.44 -17.58 -19.10
CA GLU A 48 0.29 -17.40 -20.56
C GLU A 48 0.29 -15.92 -20.96
N LEU A 49 -0.44 -15.08 -20.22
CA LEU A 49 -0.52 -13.65 -20.49
C LEU A 49 0.84 -12.96 -20.32
N LEU A 50 1.59 -13.32 -19.28
CA LEU A 50 2.94 -12.80 -19.05
C LEU A 50 3.93 -13.24 -20.14
N GLU A 51 3.85 -14.49 -20.58
CA GLU A 51 4.65 -15.00 -21.70
C GLU A 51 4.33 -14.24 -23.00
N GLN A 52 3.05 -14.05 -23.30
CA GLN A 52 2.61 -13.41 -24.55
C GLN A 52 2.92 -11.91 -24.61
N LYS A 53 2.64 -11.17 -23.53
CA LYS A 53 2.81 -9.70 -23.50
C LYS A 53 4.26 -9.27 -23.34
N TYR A 54 5.02 -9.99 -22.50
CA TYR A 54 6.36 -9.56 -22.09
C TYR A 54 7.49 -10.47 -22.58
N ASN A 55 7.18 -11.60 -23.22
CA ASN A 55 8.15 -12.62 -23.63
C ASN A 55 9.01 -13.13 -22.46
N TYR A 56 8.46 -13.12 -21.23
CA TYR A 56 9.16 -13.65 -20.07
C TYR A 56 9.33 -15.16 -20.17
N THR A 57 10.49 -15.67 -19.77
CA THR A 57 10.79 -17.11 -19.77
C THR A 57 11.57 -17.52 -18.52
N GLY A 58 11.66 -18.83 -18.27
CA GLY A 58 12.53 -19.41 -17.25
C GLY A 58 12.32 -18.81 -15.85
N GLN A 59 13.43 -18.46 -15.19
CA GLN A 59 13.41 -17.92 -13.82
C GLN A 59 12.70 -16.57 -13.74
N GLN A 60 12.83 -15.71 -14.75
CA GLN A 60 12.17 -14.41 -14.79
C GLN A 60 10.65 -14.56 -14.80
N LEU A 61 10.14 -15.44 -15.68
CA LEU A 61 8.72 -15.78 -15.72
C LEU A 61 8.24 -16.34 -14.38
N ALA A 62 8.97 -17.30 -13.80
CA ALA A 62 8.59 -17.88 -12.52
C ALA A 62 8.49 -16.83 -11.40
N THR A 63 9.44 -15.89 -11.34
CA THR A 63 9.45 -14.81 -10.36
C THR A 63 8.28 -13.85 -10.54
N TYR A 64 8.04 -13.36 -11.76
CA TYR A 64 6.95 -12.41 -12.03
C TYR A 64 5.57 -13.05 -11.96
N LEU A 65 5.43 -14.29 -12.42
CA LEU A 65 4.22 -15.07 -12.19
C LEU A 65 3.92 -15.20 -10.70
N GLY A 66 4.94 -15.46 -9.88
CA GLY A 66 4.80 -15.51 -8.43
C GLY A 66 4.25 -14.20 -7.85
N ALA A 67 4.81 -13.05 -8.28
CA ALA A 67 4.38 -11.74 -7.81
C ALA A 67 2.95 -11.39 -8.25
N VAL A 68 2.63 -11.53 -9.53
CA VAL A 68 1.29 -11.22 -10.06
C VAL A 68 0.24 -12.15 -9.45
N ASN A 69 0.51 -13.46 -9.40
CA ASN A 69 -0.41 -14.40 -8.77
C ASN A 69 -0.56 -14.14 -7.27
N ALA A 70 0.50 -13.75 -6.56
CA ALA A 70 0.40 -13.40 -5.15
C ALA A 70 -0.53 -12.21 -4.94
N PHE A 71 -0.40 -11.16 -5.77
CA PHE A 71 -1.26 -9.98 -5.69
C PHE A 71 -2.71 -10.28 -6.03
N VAL A 72 -2.98 -11.01 -7.11
CA VAL A 72 -4.35 -11.21 -7.61
C VAL A 72 -5.06 -12.33 -6.84
N ASN A 73 -4.41 -13.49 -6.71
CA ASN A 73 -5.07 -14.72 -6.27
C ASN A 73 -4.80 -15.07 -4.81
N THR A 74 -3.60 -14.81 -4.29
CA THR A 74 -3.23 -15.21 -2.93
C THR A 74 -3.66 -14.18 -1.89
N MET A 75 -3.35 -12.91 -2.12
CA MET A 75 -3.73 -11.79 -1.26
C MET A 75 -5.27 -11.63 -1.23
N LYS A 76 -5.82 -11.38 -0.05
CA LYS A 76 -7.26 -11.19 0.19
C LYS A 76 -7.51 -9.93 1.01
N SER A 77 -8.75 -9.43 0.98
CA SER A 77 -9.14 -8.33 1.85
C SER A 77 -8.85 -8.67 3.32
N GLY A 78 -8.26 -7.73 4.04
CA GLY A 78 -7.79 -7.88 5.42
C GLY A 78 -6.36 -8.40 5.56
N ASP A 79 -5.69 -8.82 4.47
CA ASP A 79 -4.25 -9.14 4.53
C ASP A 79 -3.41 -7.85 4.72
N ILE A 80 -2.15 -8.00 5.15
CA ILE A 80 -1.26 -6.87 5.43
C ILE A 80 -0.14 -6.77 4.41
N VAL A 81 0.12 -5.56 3.93
CA VAL A 81 1.25 -5.21 3.08
C VAL A 81 2.21 -4.28 3.81
N LEU A 82 3.49 -4.63 3.79
CA LEU A 82 4.59 -3.84 4.30
C LEU A 82 5.35 -3.20 3.15
N ILE A 83 5.50 -1.88 3.17
CA ILE A 83 6.29 -1.13 2.19
C ILE A 83 7.36 -0.32 2.91
N THR A 84 8.61 -0.42 2.43
CA THR A 84 9.74 0.37 2.95
C THR A 84 10.01 1.58 2.07
N LYS A 85 10.16 2.76 2.67
CA LYS A 85 10.72 3.95 2.03
C LYS A 85 12.17 4.18 2.51
N TYR A 86 12.86 5.14 1.88
CA TYR A 86 14.30 5.45 2.02
C TYR A 86 14.80 5.75 3.45
N ASP A 87 13.94 5.86 4.44
CA ASP A 87 14.21 6.34 5.80
C ASP A 87 14.10 5.25 6.88
N ASP A 88 14.30 3.98 6.53
CA ASP A 88 14.15 2.82 7.43
C ASP A 88 12.77 2.73 8.12
N ARG A 89 11.77 3.46 7.60
CA ARG A 89 10.38 3.33 8.02
C ARG A 89 9.66 2.26 7.22
N VAL A 90 8.77 1.56 7.90
CA VAL A 90 7.92 0.51 7.34
C VAL A 90 6.47 0.94 7.48
N TYR A 91 5.85 1.12 6.32
CA TYR A 91 4.45 1.48 6.21
C TYR A 91 3.62 0.21 6.15
N VAL A 92 2.71 0.07 7.10
CA VAL A 92 1.86 -1.10 7.29
C VAL A 92 0.47 -0.77 6.76
N PHE A 93 0.09 -1.42 5.67
CA PHE A 93 -1.22 -1.26 5.05
C PHE A 93 -2.07 -2.50 5.27
N GLU A 94 -3.35 -2.30 5.58
CA GLU A 94 -4.38 -3.32 5.36
C GLU A 94 -4.90 -3.19 3.94
N VAL A 95 -4.96 -4.29 3.19
CA VAL A 95 -5.46 -4.27 1.82
C VAL A 95 -6.90 -4.73 1.72
N GLY A 96 -7.63 -4.17 0.76
CA GLY A 96 -8.98 -4.56 0.37
C GLY A 96 -9.00 -5.50 -0.83
N GLU A 97 -10.14 -5.48 -1.52
CA GLU A 97 -10.38 -6.31 -2.70
C GLU A 97 -9.52 -5.89 -3.90
N TYR A 98 -9.28 -6.85 -4.80
CA TYR A 98 -8.63 -6.60 -6.08
C TYR A 98 -9.57 -5.85 -7.02
N LYS A 99 -9.01 -4.88 -7.74
CA LYS A 99 -9.70 -4.15 -8.80
C LYS A 99 -8.78 -3.99 -10.00
N TYR A 100 -9.37 -4.16 -11.18
CA TYR A 100 -8.77 -3.74 -12.44
C TYR A 100 -9.26 -2.34 -12.84
N VAL A 101 -8.33 -1.47 -13.24
CA VAL A 101 -8.61 -0.10 -13.69
C VAL A 101 -8.05 0.05 -15.10
N GLU A 102 -8.93 -0.14 -16.09
CA GLU A 102 -8.58 -0.16 -17.52
C GLU A 102 -7.88 1.12 -18.00
N GLU A 103 -8.25 2.28 -17.45
CA GLU A 103 -7.63 3.57 -17.78
C GLU A 103 -6.11 3.58 -17.55
N PHE A 104 -5.64 2.85 -16.55
CA PHE A 104 -4.22 2.75 -16.21
C PHE A 104 -3.53 1.53 -16.82
N ASP A 105 -4.18 0.83 -17.76
CA ASP A 105 -3.63 -0.33 -18.49
C ASP A 105 -2.77 0.12 -19.68
N ASN A 106 -1.79 0.95 -19.38
CA ASN A 106 -0.93 1.60 -20.36
C ASN A 106 0.52 1.65 -19.84
N ASP A 107 1.47 1.89 -20.75
CA ASP A 107 2.91 1.90 -20.42
C ASP A 107 3.36 3.19 -19.71
N ASP A 108 2.52 4.23 -19.64
CA ASP A 108 2.82 5.50 -18.99
C ASP A 108 2.53 5.46 -17.47
N ASP A 109 1.35 4.95 -17.11
CA ASP A 109 0.90 4.81 -15.72
C ASP A 109 1.32 3.47 -15.13
N GLY A 110 0.96 2.38 -15.81
CA GLY A 110 1.23 1.00 -15.42
C GLY A 110 0.65 0.60 -14.07
N MET A 111 -0.53 1.12 -13.68
CA MET A 111 -1.16 0.89 -12.37
C MET A 111 -2.55 0.23 -12.48
N CYS A 112 -2.84 -0.47 -13.57
CA CYS A 112 -4.15 -1.08 -13.81
C CYS A 112 -4.56 -2.15 -12.79
N HIS A 113 -3.60 -2.80 -12.12
CA HIS A 113 -3.86 -3.83 -11.12
C HIS A 113 -3.74 -3.25 -9.72
N GLN A 114 -4.89 -2.99 -9.09
CA GLN A 114 -4.96 -2.28 -7.82
C GLN A 114 -5.62 -3.12 -6.72
N ARG A 115 -5.32 -2.75 -5.48
CA ARG A 115 -6.09 -3.09 -4.29
C ARG A 115 -6.27 -1.84 -3.46
N GLU A 116 -7.44 -1.66 -2.89
CA GLU A 116 -7.62 -0.66 -1.84
C GLU A 116 -6.61 -0.92 -0.72
N ALA A 117 -6.10 0.14 -0.10
CA ALA A 117 -5.09 0.03 0.94
C ALA A 117 -5.25 1.14 1.96
N THR A 118 -5.44 0.76 3.22
CA THR A 118 -5.53 1.70 4.33
C THR A 118 -4.24 1.62 5.14
N LEU A 119 -3.54 2.75 5.28
CA LEU A 119 -2.36 2.84 6.14
C LEU A 119 -2.80 2.67 7.60
N LEU A 120 -2.34 1.60 8.24
CA LEU A 120 -2.60 1.33 9.65
C LEU A 120 -1.59 2.04 10.55
N ARG A 121 -0.31 2.02 10.14
CA ARG A 121 0.79 2.53 10.95
C ARG A 121 2.08 2.69 10.16
N VAL A 122 2.94 3.58 10.65
CA VAL A 122 4.35 3.65 10.28
C VAL A 122 5.20 3.18 11.45
N ILE A 123 6.09 2.21 11.21
CA ILE A 123 6.92 1.56 12.23
C ILE A 123 8.39 1.72 11.85
N ASP A 124 9.23 2.07 12.82
CA ASP A 124 10.69 2.01 12.62
C ASP A 124 11.11 0.55 12.41
N LYS A 125 11.87 0.27 11.36
CA LYS A 125 12.28 -1.09 11.02
C LYS A 125 13.04 -1.80 12.13
N SER A 126 13.72 -1.06 13.01
CA SER A 126 14.39 -1.60 14.21
C SER A 126 13.43 -2.21 15.23
N ASP A 127 12.18 -1.77 15.26
CA ASP A 127 11.16 -2.26 16.19
C ASP A 127 10.49 -3.56 15.71
N LEU A 128 10.68 -3.88 14.42
CA LEU A 128 10.23 -5.15 13.86
C LEU A 128 11.16 -6.28 14.26
N ASN A 129 10.62 -7.48 14.42
CA ASN A 129 11.44 -8.65 14.73
C ASN A 129 12.32 -9.08 13.53
N MET A 130 13.28 -9.96 13.81
CA MET A 130 14.26 -10.40 12.81
C MET A 130 13.65 -11.09 11.59
N ASP A 131 12.57 -11.85 11.76
CA ASP A 131 11.90 -12.56 10.66
C ASP A 131 11.23 -11.56 9.69
N VAL A 132 10.57 -10.53 10.21
CA VAL A 132 9.97 -9.48 9.38
C VAL A 132 11.05 -8.62 8.73
N GLN A 133 12.13 -8.30 9.44
CA GLN A 133 13.26 -7.61 8.83
C GLN A 133 13.92 -8.44 7.70
N GLU A 134 14.00 -9.77 7.84
CA GLU A 134 14.45 -10.68 6.78
C GLU A 134 13.51 -10.60 5.56
N LEU A 135 12.19 -10.63 5.79
CA LEU A 135 11.20 -10.46 4.73
C LEU A 135 11.43 -9.15 3.95
N LEU A 136 11.63 -8.03 4.64
CA LEU A 136 11.80 -6.71 4.01
C LEU A 136 13.08 -6.59 3.16
N ARG A 137 14.09 -7.44 3.37
CA ARG A 137 15.31 -7.48 2.54
C ARG A 137 15.08 -8.13 1.17
N ASN A 138 13.94 -8.77 0.94
CA ASN A 138 13.65 -9.38 -0.35
C ASN A 138 13.60 -8.33 -1.47
N ARG A 139 14.20 -8.69 -2.61
CA ARG A 139 14.26 -7.85 -3.81
C ARG A 139 13.06 -8.03 -4.73
N GLY A 140 12.22 -9.05 -4.50
CA GLY A 140 11.03 -9.30 -5.29
C GLY A 140 10.01 -8.17 -5.18
N THR A 141 9.20 -7.97 -6.22
CA THR A 141 8.12 -6.98 -6.21
C THR A 141 7.13 -7.25 -5.08
N ILE A 142 6.75 -8.52 -4.90
CA ILE A 142 5.93 -9.00 -3.79
C ILE A 142 6.61 -10.23 -3.19
N THR A 143 6.60 -10.35 -1.87
CA THR A 143 7.04 -11.57 -1.19
C THR A 143 6.12 -11.83 -0.01
N GLN A 144 5.52 -13.02 0.04
CA GLN A 144 4.70 -13.45 1.17
C GLN A 144 5.60 -13.86 2.34
N PHE A 145 5.21 -13.50 3.55
CA PHE A 145 5.84 -13.96 4.77
C PHE A 145 5.64 -15.47 4.95
N LYS A 146 6.72 -16.18 5.28
CA LYS A 146 6.74 -17.64 5.37
C LYS A 146 6.05 -18.20 6.63
N TYR A 147 5.75 -17.35 7.61
CA TYR A 147 5.14 -17.73 8.87
C TYR A 147 3.77 -17.06 9.06
N ASN A 148 3.06 -17.46 10.11
CA ASN A 148 1.76 -16.87 10.46
C ASN A 148 1.89 -15.43 10.99
N TYR A 149 0.75 -14.77 11.13
CA TYR A 149 0.68 -13.37 11.58
C TYR A 149 1.26 -13.18 12.98
N GLU A 150 0.99 -14.09 13.92
CA GLU A 150 1.48 -13.97 15.30
C GLU A 150 3.01 -13.85 15.37
N ARG A 151 3.71 -14.61 14.53
CA ARG A 151 5.18 -14.60 14.46
C ARG A 151 5.74 -13.26 14.01
N THR A 152 4.94 -12.35 13.48
CA THR A 152 5.39 -11.00 13.08
C THR A 152 5.54 -10.06 14.27
N GLY A 153 4.81 -10.31 15.37
CA GLY A 153 4.69 -9.36 16.48
C GLY A 153 3.93 -8.06 16.16
N LEU A 154 3.38 -7.92 14.94
CA LEU A 154 2.72 -6.69 14.49
C LEU A 154 1.48 -6.35 15.31
N ALA A 155 0.72 -7.34 15.82
CA ALA A 155 -0.45 -7.09 16.65
C ALA A 155 -0.15 -6.11 17.81
N LYS A 156 0.94 -6.36 18.56
CA LYS A 156 1.37 -5.47 19.66
C LYS A 156 1.81 -4.10 19.18
N LEU A 157 2.41 -4.02 18.00
CA LEU A 157 2.90 -2.77 17.43
C LEU A 157 1.75 -1.93 16.86
N LEU A 158 0.68 -2.56 16.36
CA LEU A 158 -0.52 -1.90 15.88
C LEU A 158 -1.44 -1.48 17.03
N GLU A 159 -1.52 -2.28 18.10
CA GLU A 159 -2.24 -1.95 19.33
C GLU A 159 -1.64 -0.78 20.12
N LYS A 160 -0.35 -0.45 19.91
CA LYS A 160 0.35 0.69 20.51
C LYS A 160 -0.19 2.03 19.99
N GLN A 161 -1.50 2.26 20.00
CA GLN A 161 -2.07 3.49 19.53
C GLN A 161 -1.54 4.65 20.37
N ASP A 162 -0.89 5.62 19.72
CA ASP A 162 -0.80 6.99 20.19
C ASP A 162 -2.19 7.62 20.01
N SER A 163 -3.19 6.93 20.58
CA SER A 163 -4.63 7.17 20.42
C SER A 163 -5.05 8.56 20.86
N ASN A 164 -4.17 9.25 21.56
CA ASN A 164 -4.38 10.61 21.97
C ASN A 164 -3.96 11.58 20.86
N LEU A 165 -2.83 11.35 20.18
CA LEU A 165 -2.32 12.29 19.19
C LEU A 165 -3.18 12.31 17.92
N ASP A 166 -3.49 11.15 17.34
CA ASP A 166 -4.33 11.10 16.13
C ASP A 166 -5.73 11.65 16.41
N LYS A 167 -6.31 11.33 17.57
CA LYS A 167 -7.60 11.92 17.98
C LYS A 167 -7.52 13.42 18.23
N LEU A 168 -6.38 13.91 18.72
CA LEU A 168 -6.16 15.35 18.91
C LEU A 168 -5.98 16.06 17.56
N VAL A 169 -5.31 15.43 16.60
CA VAL A 169 -5.17 15.95 15.23
C VAL A 169 -6.53 15.97 14.53
N ASP A 170 -7.30 14.88 14.57
CA ASP A 170 -8.65 14.82 14.01
C ASP A 170 -9.57 15.87 14.65
N LYS A 171 -9.49 16.04 15.97
CA LYS A 171 -10.25 17.06 16.70
C LYS A 171 -9.79 18.48 16.36
N ALA A 172 -8.49 18.69 16.14
CA ALA A 172 -7.98 20.00 15.72
C ALA A 172 -8.45 20.34 14.30
N LEU A 173 -8.42 19.36 13.38
CA LEU A 173 -8.92 19.52 12.02
C LEU A 173 -10.43 19.81 12.00
N SER A 174 -11.24 19.11 12.80
CA SER A 174 -12.68 19.35 12.87
C SER A 174 -13.00 20.77 13.38
N VAL A 175 -12.23 21.26 14.37
CA VAL A 175 -12.38 22.64 14.86
C VAL A 175 -12.03 23.64 13.74
N LEU A 176 -10.93 23.44 13.02
CA LEU A 176 -10.55 24.32 11.92
C LEU A 176 -11.60 24.33 10.79
N GLU A 177 -12.24 23.19 10.51
CA GLU A 177 -13.32 23.09 9.53
C GLU A 177 -14.57 23.89 9.96
N GLU A 178 -14.94 23.84 11.24
CA GLU A 178 -16.03 24.68 11.79
C GLU A 178 -15.68 26.18 11.68
N GLU A 179 -14.44 26.55 11.99
CA GLU A 179 -13.96 27.94 11.93
C GLU A 179 -13.94 28.51 10.50
N LEU A 180 -13.75 27.68 9.47
CA LEU A 180 -13.86 28.12 8.07
C LEU A 180 -15.27 28.62 7.71
N SER A 181 -16.29 28.17 8.44
CA SER A 181 -17.68 28.60 8.26
C SER A 181 -18.07 29.75 9.18
N SER A 182 -17.12 30.31 9.94
CA SER A 182 -17.38 31.41 10.86
C SER A 182 -17.77 32.70 10.15
N ILE A 183 -18.74 33.43 10.72
CA ILE A 183 -19.13 34.78 10.29
C ILE A 183 -18.07 35.84 10.62
N ASP A 184 -17.12 35.51 11.49
CA ASP A 184 -15.99 36.36 11.86
C ASP A 184 -14.85 36.18 10.84
N ASP A 185 -14.53 37.27 10.14
CA ASP A 185 -13.56 37.28 9.04
C ASP A 185 -12.14 36.89 9.50
N ASP A 186 -11.73 37.31 10.70
CA ASP A 186 -10.41 37.03 11.24
C ASP A 186 -10.25 35.55 11.63
N ARG A 187 -11.29 34.96 12.24
CA ARG A 187 -11.31 33.53 12.59
C ARG A 187 -11.28 32.65 11.34
N ARG A 188 -12.11 32.99 10.35
CA ARG A 188 -12.17 32.28 9.06
C ARG A 188 -10.85 32.35 8.29
N MET A 189 -10.22 33.53 8.25
CA MET A 189 -8.91 33.71 7.59
C MET A 189 -7.81 32.90 8.27
N LYS A 190 -7.76 32.90 9.62
CA LYS A 190 -6.75 32.12 10.37
C LYS A 190 -6.90 30.62 10.15
N ALA A 191 -8.13 30.10 10.18
CA ALA A 191 -8.38 28.69 9.92
C ALA A 191 -7.94 28.29 8.50
N ALA A 192 -8.23 29.11 7.49
CA ALA A 192 -7.80 28.88 6.12
C ALA A 192 -6.27 28.85 5.97
N ILE A 193 -5.55 29.78 6.60
CA ILE A 193 -4.08 29.83 6.58
C ILE A 193 -3.50 28.54 7.16
N GLU A 194 -4.03 28.08 8.29
CA GLU A 194 -3.43 26.95 9.00
C GLU A 194 -3.72 25.60 8.33
N ILE A 195 -4.89 25.46 7.70
CA ILE A 195 -5.16 24.31 6.82
C ILE A 195 -4.21 24.32 5.61
N LEU A 196 -3.94 25.48 5.01
CA LEU A 196 -3.00 25.59 3.89
C LEU A 196 -1.56 25.28 4.28
N HIS A 197 -1.14 25.65 5.50
CA HIS A 197 0.17 25.27 6.04
C HIS A 197 0.27 23.76 6.24
N TYR A 198 -0.73 23.15 6.90
CA TYR A 198 -0.78 21.71 7.08
C TYR A 198 -0.72 20.95 5.74
N ALA A 199 -1.49 21.41 4.74
CA ALA A 199 -1.49 20.81 3.39
C ALA A 199 -0.17 20.98 2.61
N LYS A 200 0.65 21.98 2.96
CA LYS A 200 2.00 22.17 2.39
C LYS A 200 3.03 21.25 3.02
N GLU A 201 2.92 21.00 4.32
CA GLU A 201 3.84 20.14 5.07
C GLU A 201 3.54 18.65 4.88
N ALA A 202 2.30 18.30 4.52
CA ALA A 202 1.89 16.95 4.19
C ALA A 202 2.29 16.48 2.76
N LYS A 203 3.04 17.30 2.01
CA LYS A 203 3.62 16.96 0.69
C LYS A 203 5.11 16.66 0.80
#